data_AF-A0A7Y9B0V1-F1
#
_entry.id   AF-A0A7Y9B0V1-F1
#
_cell.length_a   1.000
_cell.length_b   1.000
_cell.length_c   1.000
_cell.angle_alpha   90.00
_cell.angle_beta   90.00
_cell.angle_gamma   90.00
#
_symmetry.space_group_name_H-M   'P 1'
#
loop_
_entity.id
_entity.type
_entity.pdbx_description
1 polymer ?
#
loop_
_entity_poly.entity_id
_entity_poly.type
_entity_poly.pdbx_seq_one_letter_code
_entity_poly.pdbx_strand_id
1 'polypeptide(L)'
;MTKPCESIRIKNAVDICKNNPLNKNFDFYYQNVWCHVKTCLNQLCKIRGYNDKNIEYKIEEVNFFTKNIPHIEGECFFIQFTNDGYVVVVGAGYDYGISKNDRYLSVKIINKLNKEWSNKAILVFVKGIKPVEGRRGAGHAYCEHLLQCRNGVEMYLGEYILEKGIPILNAYSHKNYHMYSSEEWKKIVAKIISDNKKDRNN
;
A
#
# COMPACT_ATOMS: atom_id res chain seq x y z
N MET A 1 7.27 7.54 -16.19
CA MET A 1 8.68 7.34 -15.78
C MET A 1 8.91 5.89 -15.36
N THR A 2 9.92 5.22 -15.91
CA THR A 2 10.29 3.85 -15.49
C THR A 2 10.77 3.82 -14.03
N LYS A 3 10.50 2.74 -13.29
CA LYS A 3 11.02 2.58 -11.91
C LYS A 3 12.56 2.65 -11.95
N PRO A 4 13.21 3.39 -11.04
CA PRO A 4 14.66 3.44 -11.00
C PRO A 4 15.25 2.05 -10.75
N CYS A 5 16.51 1.85 -11.16
CA CYS A 5 17.22 0.60 -10.89
C CYS A 5 17.43 0.39 -9.38
N GLU A 6 17.79 -0.85 -9.01
CA GLU A 6 17.96 -1.26 -7.62
C GLU A 6 18.91 -0.36 -6.82
N SER A 7 20.09 -0.04 -7.36
CA SER A 7 21.10 0.76 -6.67
C SER A 7 20.59 2.17 -6.32
N ILE A 8 19.85 2.80 -7.24
CA ILE A 8 19.22 4.11 -7.01
C ILE A 8 18.15 3.99 -5.93
N ARG A 9 17.33 2.93 -5.96
CA ARG A 9 16.27 2.74 -4.95
C ARG A 9 16.84 2.51 -3.55
N ILE A 10 17.93 1.77 -3.43
CA ILE A 10 18.65 1.58 -2.17
C ILE A 10 19.23 2.91 -1.69
N LYS A 11 19.85 3.71 -2.57
CA LYS A 11 20.34 5.06 -2.23
C LYS A 11 19.20 5.94 -1.73
N ASN A 12 18.06 5.95 -2.41
CA ASN A 12 16.90 6.73 -1.99
C ASN A 12 16.42 6.33 -0.59
N ALA A 13 16.43 5.04 -0.24
CA ALA A 13 16.08 4.59 1.10
C ALA A 13 17.05 5.12 2.17
N VAL A 14 18.35 5.16 1.87
CA VAL A 14 19.37 5.77 2.75
C VAL A 14 19.10 7.26 2.94
N ASP A 15 18.85 7.98 1.85
CA ASP A 15 18.58 9.43 1.90
C ASP A 15 17.27 9.72 2.64
N ILE A 16 16.24 8.89 2.47
CA ILE A 16 14.98 8.95 3.22
C ILE A 16 15.24 8.85 4.73
N CYS A 17 15.99 7.85 5.20
CA CYS A 17 16.27 7.69 6.63
C CYS A 17 17.09 8.86 7.19
N LYS A 18 18.05 9.39 6.41
CA LYS A 18 18.84 10.55 6.83
C LYS A 18 18.00 11.82 6.97
N ASN A 19 17.09 12.03 6.02
CA ASN A 19 16.29 13.25 5.95
C ASN A 19 15.01 13.19 6.82
N ASN A 20 14.62 12.01 7.29
CA ASN A 20 13.40 11.81 8.09
C ASN A 20 13.72 10.99 9.36
N PRO A 21 14.60 11.49 10.24
CA PRO A 21 14.94 10.77 11.46
C PRO A 21 13.71 10.56 12.34
N LEU A 22 13.56 9.35 12.87
CA LEU A 22 12.51 9.03 13.83
C LEU A 22 12.88 9.55 15.22
N ASN A 23 11.91 10.14 15.90
CA ASN A 23 12.05 10.75 17.21
C ASN A 23 11.00 10.27 18.22
N LYS A 24 10.21 9.25 17.84
CA LYS A 24 9.17 8.64 18.67
C LYS A 24 9.32 7.11 18.63
N ASN A 25 8.52 6.42 19.43
CA ASN A 25 8.52 4.96 19.44
C ASN A 25 7.75 4.38 18.23
N PHE A 26 7.93 3.08 18.00
CA PHE A 26 7.26 2.34 16.95
C PHE A 26 5.73 2.54 16.94
N ASP A 27 5.09 2.41 18.11
CA ASP A 27 3.63 2.42 18.19
C ASP A 27 3.04 3.77 17.73
N PHE A 28 3.75 4.89 17.97
CA PHE A 28 3.34 6.18 17.42
C PHE A 28 3.28 6.16 15.88
N TYR A 29 4.33 5.67 15.22
CA TYR A 29 4.39 5.64 13.75
C TYR A 29 3.41 4.63 13.17
N TYR A 30 3.28 3.46 13.80
CA TYR A 30 2.31 2.44 13.41
C TYR A 30 0.87 2.98 13.46
N GLN A 31 0.48 3.59 14.58
CA GLN A 31 -0.86 4.16 14.75
C GLN A 31 -1.13 5.33 13.79
N ASN A 32 -0.10 6.14 13.52
CA ASN A 32 -0.22 7.22 12.53
C ASN A 32 -0.53 6.66 11.13
N VAL A 33 0.22 5.63 10.69
CA VAL A 33 -0.02 4.98 9.40
C VAL A 33 -1.40 4.32 9.37
N TRP A 34 -1.79 3.61 10.42
CA TRP A 34 -3.10 2.98 10.54
C TRP A 34 -4.25 3.99 10.35
N CYS A 35 -4.18 5.15 11.03
CA CYS A 35 -5.19 6.19 10.90
C CYS A 35 -5.32 6.72 9.47
N HIS A 36 -4.19 6.89 8.78
CA HIS A 36 -4.18 7.35 7.39
C HIS A 36 -4.69 6.28 6.42
N VAL A 37 -4.33 5.01 6.61
CA VAL A 37 -4.85 3.88 5.84
C VAL A 37 -6.37 3.82 5.98
N LYS A 38 -6.90 3.86 7.21
CA LYS A 38 -8.35 3.90 7.45
C LYS A 38 -9.04 5.08 6.77
N THR A 39 -8.45 6.27 6.86
CA THR A 39 -8.99 7.48 6.22
C THR A 39 -9.02 7.35 4.70
N CYS A 40 -7.95 6.81 4.10
CA CYS A 40 -7.84 6.55 2.67
C CYS A 40 -8.92 5.57 2.19
N LEU A 41 -9.06 4.43 2.87
CA LEU A 41 -10.04 3.39 2.54
C LEU A 41 -11.48 3.87 2.74
N ASN A 42 -11.74 4.74 3.72
CA ASN A 42 -13.06 5.36 3.87
C ASN A 42 -13.46 6.23 2.68
N GLN A 43 -12.51 6.82 1.94
CA GLN A 43 -12.84 7.50 0.68
C GLN A 43 -13.11 6.51 -0.43
N LEU A 44 -12.35 5.41 -0.50
CA LEU A 44 -12.58 4.33 -1.46
C LEU A 44 -13.98 3.71 -1.30
N CYS A 45 -14.48 3.54 -0.07
CA CYS A 45 -15.83 3.02 0.16
C CYS A 45 -16.97 3.93 -0.34
N LYS A 46 -16.67 5.18 -0.70
CA LYS A 46 -17.68 6.13 -1.20
C LYS A 46 -17.95 5.99 -2.69
N ILE A 47 -17.15 5.22 -3.43
CA ILE A 47 -17.36 5.01 -4.86
C ILE A 47 -17.95 3.65 -5.18
N ARG A 48 -18.54 3.52 -6.37
CA ARG A 48 -18.96 2.23 -6.94
C ARG A 48 -17.73 1.37 -7.24
N GLY A 49 -17.83 0.09 -6.90
CA GLY A 49 -16.83 -0.93 -7.17
C GLY A 49 -17.05 -1.61 -8.51
N TYR A 50 -16.32 -2.70 -8.73
CA TYR A 50 -16.39 -3.48 -9.95
C TYR A 50 -17.77 -4.13 -10.12
N ASN A 51 -18.37 -3.99 -11.32
CA ASN A 51 -19.75 -4.41 -11.61
C ASN A 51 -20.77 -3.85 -10.59
N ASP A 52 -20.68 -2.54 -10.32
CA ASP A 52 -21.56 -1.79 -9.41
C ASP A 52 -21.59 -2.25 -7.94
N LYS A 53 -20.70 -3.16 -7.55
CA LYS A 53 -20.60 -3.66 -6.18
C LYS A 53 -20.20 -2.56 -5.21
N ASN A 54 -20.58 -2.70 -3.95
CA ASN A 54 -20.05 -1.85 -2.90
C ASN A 54 -18.60 -2.24 -2.57
N ILE A 55 -17.71 -1.25 -2.53
CA ILE A 55 -16.37 -1.46 -1.97
C ILE A 55 -16.46 -1.46 -0.44
N GLU A 56 -15.91 -2.50 0.16
CA GLU A 56 -15.81 -2.71 1.60
C GLU A 56 -14.38 -3.10 1.96
N TYR A 57 -13.94 -2.83 3.18
CA TYR A 57 -12.63 -3.26 3.63
C TYR A 57 -12.64 -3.78 5.06
N LYS A 58 -11.65 -4.62 5.36
CA LYS A 58 -11.29 -5.06 6.70
C LYS A 58 -9.82 -4.79 6.93
N ILE A 59 -9.48 -4.16 8.05
CA ILE A 59 -8.09 -3.99 8.49
C ILE A 59 -7.83 -5.03 9.56
N GLU A 60 -6.74 -5.77 9.43
CA GLU A 60 -6.22 -6.69 10.43
C GLU A 60 -4.85 -6.23 10.89
N GLU A 61 -4.71 -6.06 12.20
CA GLU A 61 -3.41 -5.85 12.83
C GLU A 61 -2.78 -7.21 13.06
N VAL A 62 -1.66 -7.47 12.39
CA VAL A 62 -1.05 -8.79 12.39
C VAL A 62 0.31 -8.74 13.04
N ASN A 63 0.57 -9.75 13.87
CA ASN A 63 1.91 -10.11 14.31
C ASN A 63 2.39 -11.32 13.49
N PHE A 64 3.44 -11.16 12.67
CA PHE A 64 3.97 -12.24 11.83
C PHE A 64 4.53 -13.42 12.63
N PHE A 65 4.77 -13.29 13.94
CA PHE A 65 5.16 -14.43 14.77
C PHE A 65 3.97 -15.32 15.16
N THR A 66 2.73 -14.83 15.09
CA THR A 66 1.53 -15.65 15.26
C THR A 66 1.14 -16.22 13.90
N LYS A 67 1.53 -17.49 13.66
CA LYS A 67 1.51 -18.16 12.34
C LYS A 67 0.14 -18.34 11.66
N ASN A 68 -0.95 -17.92 12.27
CA ASN A 68 -2.31 -18.17 11.76
C ASN A 68 -3.01 -16.85 11.42
N ILE A 69 -2.68 -16.27 10.27
CA ILE A 69 -3.49 -15.21 9.67
C ILE A 69 -4.62 -15.92 8.91
N PRO A 70 -5.89 -15.81 9.35
CA PRO A 70 -6.98 -16.47 8.66
C PRO A 70 -7.08 -15.96 7.22
N HIS A 71 -7.47 -16.84 6.30
CA HIS A 71 -7.84 -16.39 4.97
C HIS A 71 -9.09 -15.51 5.09
N ILE A 72 -8.96 -14.24 4.72
CA ILE A 72 -10.04 -13.27 4.71
C ILE A 72 -10.37 -12.96 3.26
N GLU A 73 -11.66 -13.05 2.93
CA GLU A 73 -12.15 -12.75 1.60
C GLU A 73 -11.84 -11.29 1.20
N GLY A 74 -11.35 -11.11 -0.02
CA GLY A 74 -11.03 -9.82 -0.62
C GLY A 74 -9.64 -9.83 -1.26
N GLU A 75 -9.27 -8.72 -1.88
CA GLU A 75 -7.88 -8.50 -2.32
C GLU A 75 -7.05 -8.00 -1.14
N CYS A 76 -5.91 -8.65 -0.91
CA CYS A 76 -5.03 -8.33 0.20
C CYS A 76 -4.00 -7.24 -0.18
N PHE A 77 -3.84 -6.27 0.71
CA PHE A 77 -2.81 -5.25 0.70
C PHE A 77 -2.09 -5.28 2.05
N PHE A 78 -0.81 -4.93 2.05
CA PHE A 78 -0.01 -4.95 3.27
C PHE A 78 0.89 -3.73 3.38
N ILE A 79 1.07 -3.26 4.61
CA ILE A 79 2.07 -2.28 4.98
C ILE A 79 2.98 -2.91 6.04
N GLN A 80 4.27 -2.99 5.73
CA GLN A 80 5.29 -3.56 6.62
C GLN A 80 6.24 -2.47 7.12
N PHE A 81 6.78 -2.69 8.32
CA PHE A 81 7.54 -1.71 9.06
C PHE A 81 8.91 -2.24 9.48
N THR A 82 9.81 -1.33 9.81
CA THR A 82 10.97 -1.63 10.64
C THR A 82 10.62 -1.57 12.12
N ASN A 83 11.42 -2.20 12.98
CA ASN A 83 11.25 -2.19 14.44
C ASN A 83 11.25 -0.76 15.04
N ASP A 84 11.95 0.18 14.41
CA ASP A 84 11.99 1.58 14.84
C ASP A 84 10.84 2.43 14.27
N GLY A 85 10.07 1.94 13.30
CA GLY A 85 8.81 2.56 12.85
C GLY A 85 8.79 3.13 11.43
N TYR A 86 9.82 2.93 10.60
CA TYR A 86 9.74 3.30 9.18
C TYR A 86 8.79 2.36 8.43
N VAL A 87 8.01 2.91 7.50
CA VAL A 87 7.31 2.10 6.50
C VAL A 87 8.32 1.58 5.49
N VAL A 88 8.43 0.26 5.36
CA VAL A 88 9.35 -0.36 4.41
C VAL A 88 8.72 -0.47 3.03
N VAL A 89 7.49 -0.97 2.98
CA VAL A 89 6.80 -1.34 1.75
C VAL A 89 5.30 -1.22 1.94
N VAL A 90 4.64 -0.69 0.91
CA VAL A 90 3.22 -0.87 0.65
C VAL A 90 3.12 -1.80 -0.56
N GLY A 91 2.40 -2.92 -0.40
CA GLY A 91 2.31 -3.97 -1.41
C GLY A 91 0.92 -4.58 -1.47
N ALA A 92 0.71 -5.46 -2.46
CA ALA A 92 -0.53 -6.21 -2.63
C ALA A 92 -0.24 -7.67 -2.96
N GLY A 93 -1.13 -8.57 -2.52
CA GLY A 93 -0.97 -10.01 -2.65
C GLY A 93 -0.99 -10.73 -1.30
N TYR A 94 -1.00 -12.06 -1.37
CA TYR A 94 -1.01 -12.96 -0.22
C TYR A 94 0.38 -13.46 0.17
N ASP A 95 1.42 -13.00 -0.52
CA ASP A 95 2.84 -13.24 -0.23
C ASP A 95 3.38 -12.30 0.87
N TYR A 96 2.49 -11.80 1.74
CA TYR A 96 2.86 -11.02 2.92
C TYR A 96 3.64 -11.88 3.92
N GLY A 97 4.74 -11.34 4.44
CA GLY A 97 5.60 -12.03 5.40
C GLY A 97 6.99 -11.41 5.48
N ILE A 98 7.74 -11.75 6.54
CA ILE A 98 9.12 -11.29 6.70
C ILE A 98 10.03 -12.29 5.98
N SER A 99 10.46 -11.93 4.77
CA SER A 99 11.45 -12.70 4.03
C SER A 99 12.86 -12.35 4.48
N LYS A 100 13.74 -13.35 4.57
CA LYS A 100 15.19 -13.17 4.71
C LYS A 100 15.95 -13.34 3.40
N ASN A 101 15.22 -13.56 2.30
CA ASN A 101 15.82 -13.77 0.98
C ASN A 101 16.30 -12.44 0.39
N ASP A 102 17.61 -12.31 0.25
CA ASP A 102 18.29 -11.10 -0.23
C ASP A 102 17.99 -10.76 -1.70
N ARG A 103 17.33 -11.64 -2.47
CA ARG A 103 16.83 -11.32 -3.81
C ARG A 103 15.76 -10.24 -3.78
N TYR A 104 15.02 -10.10 -2.68
CA TYR A 104 13.98 -9.09 -2.56
C TYR A 104 14.58 -7.73 -2.20
N LEU A 105 14.21 -6.70 -2.98
CA LEU A 105 14.74 -5.35 -2.78
C LEU A 105 14.52 -4.81 -1.36
N SER A 106 13.35 -5.06 -0.76
CA SER A 106 13.07 -4.62 0.61
C SER A 106 14.06 -5.22 1.61
N VAL A 107 14.47 -6.49 1.43
CA VAL A 107 15.48 -7.14 2.27
C VAL A 107 16.84 -6.48 2.09
N LYS A 108 17.24 -6.18 0.84
CA LYS A 108 18.50 -5.46 0.56
C LYS A 108 18.51 -4.06 1.19
N ILE A 109 17.39 -3.34 1.13
CA ILE A 109 17.24 -2.01 1.76
C ILE A 109 17.42 -2.12 3.28
N ILE A 110 16.72 -3.05 3.93
CA ILE A 110 16.81 -3.26 5.38
C ILE A 110 18.24 -3.60 5.81
N ASN A 111 18.89 -4.53 5.11
CA ASN A 111 20.28 -4.91 5.36
C ASN A 111 21.22 -3.71 5.18
N LYS A 112 21.04 -2.92 4.11
CA LYS A 112 21.88 -1.74 3.83
C LYS A 112 21.75 -0.67 4.91
N LEU A 113 20.56 -0.51 5.48
CA LEU A 113 20.27 0.45 6.54
C LEU A 113 20.63 -0.05 7.94
N ASN A 114 21.08 -1.31 8.07
CA ASN A 114 21.29 -2.00 9.35
C ASN A 114 20.06 -1.88 10.27
N LYS A 115 18.87 -2.15 9.71
CA LYS A 115 17.59 -2.14 10.43
C LYS A 115 17.04 -3.54 10.57
N GLU A 116 16.03 -3.68 11.43
CA GLU A 116 15.29 -4.92 11.62
C GLU A 116 13.83 -4.75 11.22
N TRP A 117 13.22 -5.84 10.74
CA TRP A 117 11.80 -5.88 10.44
C TRP A 117 10.97 -5.88 11.73
N SER A 118 9.88 -5.11 11.73
CA SER A 118 8.83 -5.27 12.73
C SER A 118 8.08 -6.56 12.50
N ASN A 119 7.73 -7.23 13.60
CA ASN A 119 6.78 -8.32 13.58
C ASN A 119 5.35 -7.83 13.35
N LYS A 120 5.06 -6.54 13.58
CA LYS A 120 3.75 -5.94 13.33
C LYS A 120 3.63 -5.46 11.89
N ALA A 121 2.47 -5.70 11.29
CA ALA A 121 2.08 -5.16 9.99
C ALA A 121 0.61 -4.74 10.00
N ILE A 122 0.22 -3.99 8.98
CA ILE A 122 -1.18 -3.69 8.69
C ILE A 122 -1.56 -4.49 7.46
N LEU A 123 -2.50 -5.42 7.59
CA LEU A 123 -3.13 -6.08 6.46
C LEU A 123 -4.48 -5.42 6.19
N VAL A 124 -4.78 -5.23 4.92
CA VAL A 124 -6.06 -4.69 4.45
C VAL A 124 -6.64 -5.65 3.44
N PHE A 125 -7.88 -6.06 3.65
CA PHE A 125 -8.63 -6.89 2.72
C PHE A 125 -9.75 -6.06 2.13
N VAL A 126 -9.75 -5.86 0.81
CA VAL A 126 -10.73 -5.03 0.10
C VAL A 126 -11.63 -5.90 -0.76
N LYS A 127 -12.94 -5.81 -0.53
CA LYS A 127 -13.99 -6.46 -1.34
C LYS A 127 -14.62 -5.45 -2.30
N GLY A 128 -15.34 -5.96 -3.30
CA GLY A 128 -16.05 -5.12 -4.27
C GLY A 128 -15.16 -4.47 -5.33
N ILE A 129 -13.85 -4.73 -5.31
CA ILE A 129 -12.96 -4.48 -6.45
C ILE A 129 -12.86 -5.73 -7.31
N LYS A 130 -12.29 -5.59 -8.50
CA LYS A 130 -12.11 -6.68 -9.45
C LYS A 130 -11.24 -7.79 -8.83
N PRO A 131 -11.73 -9.06 -8.81
CA PRO A 131 -10.96 -10.16 -8.25
C PRO A 131 -9.74 -10.47 -9.11
N VAL A 132 -8.67 -10.93 -8.46
CA VAL A 132 -7.46 -11.41 -9.12
C VAL A 132 -7.49 -12.94 -9.22
N GLU A 133 -7.56 -13.44 -10.45
CA GLU A 133 -7.46 -14.87 -10.75
C GLU A 133 -6.03 -15.20 -11.20
N GLY A 134 -5.21 -15.69 -10.27
CA GLY A 134 -3.79 -15.95 -10.50
C GLY A 134 -2.99 -14.67 -10.78
N ARG A 135 -2.41 -14.55 -11.98
CA ARG A 135 -1.70 -13.32 -12.42
C ARG A 135 -2.58 -12.39 -13.26
N ARG A 136 -3.83 -12.78 -13.55
CA ARG A 136 -4.77 -12.02 -14.39
C ARG A 136 -5.71 -11.20 -13.50
N GLY A 137 -6.14 -10.04 -13.98
CA GLY A 137 -7.14 -9.21 -13.28
C GLY A 137 -6.60 -8.16 -12.31
N ALA A 138 -5.31 -8.18 -11.98
CA ALA A 138 -4.73 -7.19 -11.06
C ALA A 138 -4.72 -5.75 -11.61
N GLY A 139 -4.67 -5.59 -12.94
CA GLY A 139 -4.62 -4.30 -13.62
C GLY A 139 -5.98 -3.77 -14.08
N HIS A 140 -5.96 -2.62 -14.75
CA HIS A 140 -7.14 -1.83 -15.11
C HIS A 140 -8.07 -2.46 -16.15
N ALA A 141 -7.60 -3.42 -16.94
CA ALA A 141 -8.40 -4.00 -18.01
C ALA A 141 -9.78 -4.44 -17.51
N TYR A 142 -10.84 -4.10 -18.23
CA TYR A 142 -12.24 -4.37 -17.88
C TYR A 142 -12.76 -3.65 -16.64
N CYS A 143 -12.02 -2.69 -16.07
CA CYS A 143 -12.54 -1.77 -15.07
C CYS A 143 -12.97 -0.47 -15.73
N GLU A 144 -13.94 0.22 -15.13
CA GLU A 144 -14.37 1.55 -15.54
C GLU A 144 -13.37 2.62 -15.06
N HIS A 145 -12.71 2.36 -13.93
CA HIS A 145 -11.68 3.24 -13.40
C HIS A 145 -10.60 2.50 -12.60
N LEU A 146 -9.47 3.18 -12.39
CA LEU A 146 -8.27 2.61 -11.76
C LEU A 146 -8.50 2.09 -10.34
N LEU A 147 -9.39 2.73 -9.56
CA LEU A 147 -9.69 2.29 -8.18
C LEU A 147 -10.57 1.03 -8.07
N GLN A 148 -11.00 0.43 -9.19
CA GLN A 148 -11.68 -0.88 -9.20
C GLN A 148 -10.72 -2.05 -9.35
N CYS A 149 -9.40 -1.84 -9.52
CA CYS A 149 -8.44 -2.93 -9.66
C CYS A 149 -7.39 -2.91 -8.55
N ARG A 150 -6.85 -4.09 -8.21
CA ARG A 150 -5.86 -4.24 -7.14
C ARG A 150 -4.65 -3.30 -7.31
N ASN A 151 -4.05 -3.25 -8.49
CA ASN A 151 -2.89 -2.41 -8.76
C ASN A 151 -3.16 -0.92 -8.55
N GLY A 152 -4.39 -0.47 -8.85
CA GLY A 152 -4.80 0.91 -8.67
C GLY A 152 -5.05 1.24 -7.20
N VAL A 153 -5.65 0.32 -6.44
CA VAL A 153 -5.82 0.47 -4.99
C VAL A 153 -4.48 0.44 -4.26
N GLU A 154 -3.53 -0.42 -4.66
CA GLU A 154 -2.17 -0.46 -4.09
C GLU A 154 -1.46 0.88 -4.30
N MET A 155 -1.52 1.41 -5.53
CA MET A 155 -0.94 2.70 -5.84
C MET A 155 -1.65 3.84 -5.10
N TYR A 156 -2.98 3.78 -4.97
CA TYR A 156 -3.75 4.75 -4.21
C TYR A 156 -3.32 4.81 -2.74
N LEU A 157 -3.20 3.66 -2.08
CA LEU A 157 -2.73 3.57 -0.69
C LEU A 157 -1.33 4.13 -0.52
N GLY A 158 -0.37 3.70 -1.35
CA GLY A 158 1.02 4.14 -1.22
C GLY A 158 1.21 5.63 -1.53
N GLU A 159 0.54 6.16 -2.56
CA GLU A 159 0.59 7.59 -2.88
C GLU A 159 -0.07 8.44 -1.79
N TYR A 160 -1.18 7.98 -1.22
CA TYR A 160 -1.83 8.68 -0.11
C TYR A 160 -0.91 8.75 1.12
N ILE A 161 -0.21 7.67 1.47
CA ILE A 161 0.76 7.65 2.57
C ILE A 161 1.89 8.66 2.33
N LEU A 162 2.45 8.69 1.12
CA LEU A 162 3.49 9.66 0.75
C LEU A 162 2.97 11.11 0.82
N GLU A 163 1.72 11.36 0.37
CA GLU A 163 1.08 12.68 0.47
C GLU A 163 0.96 13.16 1.92
N LYS A 164 0.82 12.26 2.89
CA LYS A 164 0.79 12.58 4.33
C LYS A 164 2.17 12.76 4.94
N GLY A 165 3.21 12.83 4.11
CA GLY A 165 4.59 13.04 4.56
C GLY A 165 5.19 11.82 5.26
N ILE A 166 4.60 10.63 5.08
CA ILE A 166 5.13 9.39 5.66
C ILE A 166 6.01 8.73 4.60
N PRO A 167 7.33 8.67 4.79
CA PRO A 167 8.22 8.09 3.82
C PRO A 167 8.08 6.56 3.76
N ILE A 168 8.21 6.01 2.54
CA ILE A 168 8.28 4.57 2.29
C ILE A 168 9.71 4.26 1.82
N LEU A 169 10.44 3.41 2.54
CA LEU A 169 11.84 3.10 2.21
C LEU A 169 11.97 2.50 0.80
N ASN A 170 11.11 1.54 0.48
CA ASN A 170 10.96 1.03 -0.88
C ASN A 170 9.97 1.90 -1.68
N ALA A 171 10.30 3.18 -1.88
CA ALA A 171 9.41 4.25 -2.37
C ALA A 171 8.65 3.97 -3.69
N TYR A 172 9.02 2.94 -4.44
CA TYR A 172 8.39 2.58 -5.73
C TYR A 172 7.69 1.21 -5.68
N SER A 173 7.52 0.61 -4.50
CA SER A 173 6.86 -0.70 -4.36
C SER A 173 5.44 -0.65 -4.92
N HIS A 174 4.64 0.31 -4.47
CA HIS A 174 3.23 0.50 -4.82
C HIS A 174 2.98 1.12 -6.20
N LYS A 175 4.03 1.63 -6.88
CA LYS A 175 3.92 2.33 -8.18
C LYS A 175 3.63 1.33 -9.31
N ASN A 176 2.40 0.86 -9.44
CA ASN A 176 2.00 -0.04 -10.54
C ASN A 176 1.80 0.70 -11.87
N TYR A 177 1.32 1.95 -11.81
CA TYR A 177 1.09 2.78 -12.99
C TYR A 177 2.16 3.84 -13.15
N HIS A 178 3.34 3.40 -13.55
CA HIS A 178 4.54 4.23 -13.69
C HIS A 178 4.43 5.35 -14.75
N MET A 179 3.40 5.33 -15.59
CA MET A 179 3.10 6.43 -16.51
C MET A 179 2.68 7.72 -15.78
N TYR A 180 2.14 7.62 -14.55
CA TYR A 180 1.70 8.77 -13.77
C TYR A 180 2.76 9.21 -12.76
N SER A 181 3.06 10.51 -12.77
CA SER A 181 3.65 11.18 -11.61
C SER A 181 2.69 11.14 -10.41
N SER A 182 3.21 11.45 -9.22
CA SER A 182 2.39 11.53 -8.00
C SER A 182 1.29 12.59 -8.11
N GLU A 183 1.57 13.74 -8.72
CA GLU A 183 0.58 14.80 -8.89
C GLU A 183 -0.49 14.45 -9.93
N GLU A 184 -0.11 13.80 -11.04
CA GLU A 184 -1.09 13.31 -12.01
C GLU A 184 -1.99 12.24 -11.39
N TRP A 185 -1.40 11.31 -10.64
CA TRP A 185 -2.15 10.27 -9.93
C TRP A 185 -3.16 10.88 -8.96
N LYS A 186 -2.76 11.87 -8.17
CA LYS A 186 -3.65 12.58 -7.25
C LYS A 186 -4.83 13.23 -7.96
N LYS A 187 -4.60 13.88 -9.10
CA LYS A 187 -5.68 14.47 -9.93
C LYS A 187 -6.63 13.41 -10.47
N ILE A 188 -6.10 12.29 -10.96
CA ILE A 188 -6.89 11.17 -11.46
C ILE A 188 -7.77 10.58 -10.36
N VAL A 189 -7.20 10.30 -9.19
CA VAL A 189 -7.92 9.77 -8.03
C VAL A 189 -9.02 10.75 -7.57
N ALA A 190 -8.72 12.04 -7.48
CA ALA A 190 -9.71 13.05 -7.10
C ALA A 190 -10.89 13.07 -8.07
N LYS A 191 -10.62 12.98 -9.39
CA LYS A 191 -11.65 12.88 -10.42
C LYS A 191 -12.47 11.60 -10.27
N ILE A 192 -11.84 10.44 -10.13
CA ILE A 192 -12.54 9.15 -9.93
C ILE A 192 -13.46 9.23 -8.71
N ILE A 193 -12.96 9.74 -7.57
CA ILE A 193 -13.74 9.88 -6.34
C ILE A 193 -14.91 10.85 -6.53
N SER A 194 -14.77 11.89 -7.35
CA SER A 194 -15.85 12.83 -7.64
C SER A 194 -16.92 12.22 -8.55
N ASP A 195 -16.50 11.60 -9.64
CA ASP A 195 -17.37 11.13 -10.72
C ASP A 195 -18.15 9.86 -10.34
N ASN A 196 -17.61 9.05 -9.42
CA ASN A 196 -18.16 7.72 -9.09
C ASN A 196 -18.73 7.65 -7.67
N LYS A 197 -19.02 8.79 -7.03
CA LYS A 197 -19.64 8.78 -5.69
C LYS A 197 -20.94 7.99 -5.76
N LYS A 198 -21.18 7.13 -4.78
CA LYS A 198 -22.48 6.54 -4.55
C LYS A 198 -23.50 7.66 -4.37
N ASP A 199 -24.60 7.59 -5.12
CA ASP A 199 -25.74 8.48 -4.93
C ASP A 199 -26.19 8.41 -3.47
N ARG A 200 -26.19 9.56 -2.79
CA ARG A 200 -26.65 9.67 -1.40
C ARG A 200 -28.18 9.78 -1.35
N ASN A 201 -28.91 8.93 -2.07
CA ASN A 201 -30.37 8.92 -2.03
C ASN A 201 -30.86 7.46 -2.04
N ASN A 202 -31.03 6.92 -0.84
CA ASN A 202 -32.15 6.05 -0.48
C ASN A 202 -32.74 6.62 0.81
#